data_AF-A0A926UTE6-F1
#
_entry.id   AF-A0A926UTE6-F1
#
_cell.length_a   1.000
_cell.length_b   1.000
_cell.length_c   1.000
_cell.angle_alpha   90.00
_cell.angle_beta   90.00
_cell.angle_gamma   90.00
#
_symmetry.space_group_name_H-M   'P 1'
#
loop_
_entity.id
_entity.type
_entity.pdbx_description
1 polymer ?
#
loop_
_entity_poly.entity_id
_entity_poly.type
_entity_poly.pdbx_seq_one_letter_code
_entity_poly.pdbx_strand_id
1 'polypeptide(L)'
;MVASAIANNSDHISPQTSYYSSAKINSLFSPCPCGADHNADEHQRVMEGMPTDPAELVNDLIKMGHYSDRAQLMAMSWETNAMKADLWQLLEQGALANATESQKLICYDLIKLAGGVEEAFSAAFGPQAQEFFGDALQSSTFRRREFLIKVAAAAAVVTLTGCPSAPPETPTPQAGSPNVPSPAANLEKTSLKVGFLPITCATPIIMSEPLGFYTKHGLKVELVKMPSWAAIRDSAIAGELDAYHMLSPMPISMSLGLGSAAFPIKLASIENINGQAISVANQHLGKVKEPKDFKGFSIGVPFAFSMHNLLLRYYLASGGLNPDKDVQIQVIPPPDAIAKMTAGQLDAFLLPDNVVQRSVFNKIGFIHLLTKDIWAGHPCCAFAASEKWITANPNTYRAINKAIIDGAGYANDAKNREEIAKAIAGKNYLNQPEPVLKAVLTGKFEDGQGNTLDVPDRVGFDPYPWKSFAKWISSQMVRWELMPKEKADYKAIAENIYQTELASELAKELGQTPPTATERIEKLKFDSFDPAKPEAYIEEQIKQFKI
;
A
#
# COMPACT_ATOMS: atom_id res chain seq x y z
N MET A 1 -15.16 56.32 -28.36
CA MET A 1 -15.16 56.39 -29.84
C MET A 1 -14.83 54.97 -30.31
N VAL A 2 -15.82 54.11 -30.57
CA VAL A 2 -16.74 54.19 -31.74
C VAL A 2 -15.89 54.16 -33.00
N ALA A 3 -15.60 52.96 -33.49
CA ALA A 3 -16.37 52.28 -34.56
C ALA A 3 -16.03 52.85 -35.93
N SER A 4 -15.63 51.94 -36.82
CA SER A 4 -15.66 51.98 -38.30
C SER A 4 -14.70 50.87 -38.75
N ALA A 5 -15.04 49.93 -39.63
CA ALA A 5 -16.10 49.98 -40.61
C ALA A 5 -16.21 48.62 -41.35
N ILE A 6 -17.45 48.23 -41.69
CA ILE A 6 -17.90 47.78 -43.03
C ILE A 6 -17.49 46.33 -43.41
N ALA A 7 -18.35 45.41 -43.88
CA ALA A 7 -19.74 45.36 -44.40
C ALA A 7 -19.99 43.86 -44.74
N ASN A 8 -21.17 43.26 -44.96
CA ASN A 8 -22.60 43.58 -45.05
C ASN A 8 -23.31 42.20 -44.86
N ASN A 9 -24.41 42.05 -44.11
CA ASN A 9 -25.82 42.20 -44.57
C ASN A 9 -26.10 41.57 -45.94
N SER A 10 -27.19 40.85 -46.21
CA SER A 10 -28.43 40.43 -45.53
C SER A 10 -29.15 39.57 -46.61
N ASP A 11 -29.97 38.57 -46.30
CA ASP A 11 -31.46 38.64 -46.39
C ASP A 11 -31.91 37.18 -46.63
N HIS A 12 -32.65 36.52 -45.73
CA HIS A 12 -34.12 36.50 -45.57
C HIS A 12 -34.76 35.19 -46.06
N ILE A 13 -35.75 34.72 -45.26
CA ILE A 13 -36.88 33.82 -45.58
C ILE A 13 -36.70 32.31 -45.26
N SER A 14 -37.44 31.86 -44.23
CA SER A 14 -38.02 30.52 -44.09
C SER A 14 -39.45 30.52 -44.70
N PRO A 15 -40.26 29.43 -44.77
CA PRO A 15 -40.08 28.04 -44.32
C PRO A 15 -40.68 26.93 -45.26
N GLN A 16 -40.56 25.66 -44.84
CA GLN A 16 -41.47 24.50 -45.05
C GLN A 16 -41.41 23.59 -46.31
N THR A 17 -41.12 22.30 -46.01
CA THR A 17 -41.77 21.01 -46.38
C THR A 17 -41.64 20.30 -47.75
N SER A 18 -41.27 19.01 -47.61
CA SER A 18 -41.72 17.76 -48.28
C SER A 18 -41.17 17.30 -49.65
N TYR A 19 -40.25 16.31 -49.55
CA TYR A 19 -40.24 14.95 -50.13
C TYR A 19 -40.42 14.66 -51.67
N TYR A 20 -39.30 14.19 -52.26
CA TYR A 20 -39.05 13.11 -53.26
C TYR A 20 -39.55 13.14 -54.72
N SER A 21 -38.61 13.08 -55.69
CA SER A 21 -38.40 11.94 -56.63
C SER A 21 -37.02 12.10 -57.32
N SER A 22 -36.03 11.23 -57.08
CA SER A 22 -35.71 9.96 -57.76
C SER A 22 -35.64 10.03 -59.29
N ALA A 23 -34.50 10.48 -59.83
CA ALA A 23 -33.80 9.86 -60.99
C ALA A 23 -32.69 10.75 -61.56
N LYS A 24 -31.58 10.87 -60.83
CA LYS A 24 -30.21 10.88 -61.40
C LYS A 24 -29.30 10.15 -60.42
N ILE A 25 -29.61 8.87 -60.30
CA ILE A 25 -28.76 7.80 -59.80
C ILE A 25 -27.57 7.70 -60.77
N ASN A 26 -26.38 7.41 -60.25
CA ASN A 26 -25.08 7.22 -60.93
C ASN A 26 -24.04 8.37 -60.86
N SER A 27 -23.93 9.06 -59.73
CA SER A 27 -22.60 9.62 -59.34
C SER A 27 -22.37 9.85 -57.84
N LEU A 28 -23.33 9.47 -56.98
CA LEU A 28 -23.07 9.29 -55.55
C LEU A 28 -22.50 7.89 -55.38
N PHE A 29 -21.19 7.77 -55.13
CA PHE A 29 -20.54 6.78 -54.26
C PHE A 29 -19.02 7.01 -54.40
N SER A 30 -18.46 7.87 -53.56
CA SER A 30 -17.04 7.68 -53.20
C SER A 30 -16.93 6.28 -52.58
N PRO A 31 -15.90 5.49 -52.93
CA PRO A 31 -15.76 4.16 -52.38
C PRO A 31 -15.68 4.24 -50.84
N CYS A 32 -16.42 3.36 -50.17
CA CYS A 32 -16.33 3.22 -48.71
C CYS A 32 -14.85 3.01 -48.34
N PRO A 33 -14.32 3.67 -47.29
CA PRO A 33 -12.95 3.45 -46.81
C PRO A 33 -12.67 1.97 -46.46
N CYS A 34 -13.72 1.19 -46.26
CA CYS A 34 -13.72 -0.23 -45.98
C CYS A 34 -13.50 -1.14 -47.22
N GLY A 35 -13.60 -0.60 -48.45
CA GLY A 35 -13.26 -1.32 -49.68
C GLY A 35 -14.28 -2.35 -50.18
N ALA A 36 -15.50 -2.41 -49.63
CA ALA A 36 -16.57 -3.32 -50.07
C ALA A 36 -17.79 -2.55 -50.62
N ASP A 37 -18.46 -3.12 -51.64
CA ASP A 37 -19.68 -2.56 -52.23
C ASP A 37 -20.91 -2.96 -51.40
N HIS A 38 -21.43 -2.01 -50.63
CA HIS A 38 -22.70 -2.14 -49.90
C HIS A 38 -23.55 -0.87 -50.03
N ASN A 39 -24.88 -1.00 -50.00
CA ASN A 39 -25.78 0.15 -50.23
C ASN A 39 -25.88 1.06 -48.97
N ALA A 40 -26.33 2.30 -49.15
CA ALA A 40 -26.41 3.28 -48.05
C ALA A 40 -27.38 2.88 -46.92
N ASP A 41 -28.44 2.10 -47.20
CA ASP A 41 -29.38 1.59 -46.19
C ASP A 41 -28.75 0.51 -45.30
N GLU A 42 -27.78 -0.27 -45.80
CA GLU A 42 -27.05 -1.22 -44.97
C GLU A 42 -26.12 -0.52 -43.99
N HIS A 43 -25.51 0.59 -44.41
CA HIS A 43 -24.70 1.44 -43.53
C HIS A 43 -25.55 2.03 -42.41
N GLN A 44 -26.77 2.47 -42.73
CA GLN A 44 -27.66 3.04 -41.72
C GLN A 44 -28.15 1.99 -40.72
N ARG A 45 -28.44 0.74 -41.16
CA ARG A 45 -28.80 -0.35 -40.23
C ARG A 45 -27.64 -0.77 -39.32
N VAL A 46 -26.40 -0.76 -39.81
CA VAL A 46 -25.23 -1.04 -38.99
C VAL A 46 -24.96 0.10 -38.01
N MET A 47 -25.12 1.36 -38.43
CA MET A 47 -24.98 2.54 -37.57
C MET A 47 -26.09 2.64 -36.51
N GLU A 48 -27.30 2.17 -36.81
CA GLU A 48 -28.42 2.07 -35.85
C GLU A 48 -28.23 0.93 -34.83
N GLY A 49 -27.47 -0.11 -35.19
CA GLY A 49 -27.08 -1.20 -34.30
C GLY A 49 -25.73 -1.01 -33.60
N MET A 50 -24.99 0.06 -33.93
CA MET A 50 -23.71 0.35 -33.31
C MET A 50 -23.91 0.82 -31.87
N PRO A 51 -23.09 0.31 -30.92
CA PRO A 51 -23.10 0.82 -29.56
C PRO A 51 -22.84 2.33 -29.57
N THR A 52 -23.71 3.08 -28.90
CA THR A 52 -23.51 4.54 -28.73
C THR A 52 -22.55 4.85 -27.58
N ASP A 53 -22.22 3.83 -26.78
CA ASP A 53 -21.17 3.85 -25.76
C ASP A 53 -19.78 3.67 -26.41
N PRO A 54 -18.87 4.66 -26.30
CA PRO A 54 -17.51 4.57 -26.83
C PRO A 54 -16.73 3.35 -26.33
N ALA A 55 -17.02 2.84 -25.12
CA ALA A 55 -16.32 1.68 -24.57
C ALA A 55 -16.69 0.37 -25.28
N GLU A 56 -17.96 0.19 -25.65
CA GLU A 56 -18.42 -0.96 -26.42
C GLU A 56 -17.93 -0.92 -27.87
N LEU A 57 -17.87 0.28 -28.45
CA LEU A 57 -17.30 0.55 -29.78
C LEU A 57 -15.81 0.16 -29.85
N VAL A 58 -15.04 0.51 -28.82
CA VAL A 58 -13.63 0.14 -28.69
C VAL A 58 -13.48 -1.38 -28.48
N ASN A 59 -14.34 -1.99 -27.66
CA ASN A 59 -14.33 -3.44 -27.45
C ASN A 59 -14.61 -4.24 -28.73
N ASP A 60 -15.55 -3.77 -29.56
CA ASP A 60 -15.86 -4.43 -30.82
C ASP A 60 -14.75 -4.21 -31.87
N LEU A 61 -14.09 -3.03 -31.88
CA LEU A 61 -12.90 -2.79 -32.70
C LEU A 61 -11.70 -3.67 -32.30
N ILE A 62 -11.58 -4.02 -31.00
CA ILE A 62 -10.60 -4.97 -30.49
C ILE A 62 -10.96 -6.41 -30.92
N LYS A 63 -12.22 -6.83 -30.80
CA LYS A 63 -12.68 -8.16 -31.24
C LYS A 63 -12.56 -8.36 -32.76
N MET A 64 -12.71 -7.30 -33.54
CA MET A 64 -12.52 -7.30 -34.99
C MET A 64 -11.04 -7.28 -35.40
N GLY A 65 -10.10 -7.26 -34.43
CA GLY A 65 -8.66 -7.39 -34.69
C GLY A 65 -7.98 -6.13 -35.21
N HIS A 66 -8.61 -4.95 -35.08
CA HIS A 66 -8.07 -3.69 -35.58
C HIS A 66 -7.11 -2.98 -34.61
N TYR A 67 -6.91 -3.49 -33.39
CA TYR A 67 -5.92 -3.00 -32.44
C TYR A 67 -5.04 -4.14 -31.91
N SER A 68 -3.71 -3.95 -31.92
CA SER A 68 -2.74 -4.94 -31.43
C SER A 68 -2.44 -4.78 -29.93
N ASP A 69 -2.15 -5.87 -29.23
CA ASP A 69 -1.82 -5.98 -27.78
C ASP A 69 -0.76 -5.00 -27.27
N ARG A 70 0.08 -4.44 -28.16
CA ARG A 70 1.07 -3.42 -27.80
C ARG A 70 0.45 -2.06 -27.43
N ALA A 71 -0.77 -1.77 -27.89
CA ALA A 71 -1.53 -0.57 -27.52
C ALA A 71 -2.08 -0.64 -26.08
N GLN A 72 -2.40 -1.83 -25.57
CA GLN A 72 -2.77 -2.02 -24.15
C GLN A 72 -1.58 -1.75 -23.22
N LEU A 73 -0.37 -2.19 -23.60
CA LEU A 73 0.84 -1.87 -22.84
C LEU A 73 1.17 -0.36 -22.85
N MET A 74 0.86 0.36 -23.93
CA MET A 74 1.00 1.82 -23.98
C MET A 74 -0.10 2.54 -23.20
N ALA A 75 -1.36 2.10 -23.26
CA ALA A 75 -2.46 2.66 -22.48
C ALA A 75 -2.23 2.49 -20.96
N MET A 76 -1.76 1.32 -20.52
CA MET A 76 -1.38 1.07 -19.12
C MET A 76 -0.14 1.86 -18.66
N SER A 77 0.74 2.26 -19.59
CA SER A 77 1.87 3.15 -19.28
C SER A 77 1.50 4.64 -19.26
N TRP A 78 0.31 5.00 -19.74
CA TRP A 78 -0.19 6.39 -19.80
C TRP A 78 -1.09 6.80 -18.62
N GLU A 79 -1.59 5.87 -17.81
CA GLU A 79 -2.63 6.16 -16.79
C GLU A 79 -2.16 6.79 -15.46
N THR A 80 -0.88 7.18 -15.31
CA THR A 80 -0.46 7.92 -14.08
C THR A 80 0.31 9.20 -14.35
N ASN A 81 1.01 9.32 -15.48
CA ASN A 81 1.75 10.53 -15.83
C ASN A 81 0.98 11.45 -16.78
N ALA A 82 0.13 10.94 -17.68
CA ALA A 82 -0.66 11.76 -18.59
C ALA A 82 -1.82 12.47 -17.85
N MET A 83 -2.56 11.77 -17.00
CA MET A 83 -3.66 12.38 -16.22
C MET A 83 -3.15 13.49 -15.29
N LYS A 84 -1.96 13.32 -14.69
CA LYS A 84 -1.30 14.35 -13.87
C LYS A 84 -0.81 15.54 -14.70
N ALA A 85 -0.29 15.30 -15.91
CA ALA A 85 0.13 16.35 -16.83
C ALA A 85 -1.07 17.13 -17.40
N ASP A 86 -2.17 16.44 -17.73
CA ASP A 86 -3.39 17.03 -18.26
C ASP A 86 -4.15 17.84 -17.19
N LEU A 87 -4.23 17.34 -15.95
CA LEU A 87 -4.78 18.10 -14.81
C LEU A 87 -3.96 19.36 -14.53
N TRP A 88 -2.63 19.27 -14.65
CA TRP A 88 -1.76 20.43 -14.49
C TRP A 88 -1.93 21.44 -15.62
N GLN A 89 -1.98 20.98 -16.86
CA GLN A 89 -2.18 21.85 -18.01
C GLN A 89 -3.53 22.56 -17.94
N LEU A 90 -4.56 21.92 -17.38
CA LEU A 90 -5.88 22.52 -17.10
C LEU A 90 -5.86 23.53 -15.93
N LEU A 91 -5.10 23.27 -14.87
CA LEU A 91 -4.88 24.21 -13.75
C LEU A 91 -4.15 25.47 -14.22
N GLU A 92 -3.14 25.31 -15.08
CA GLU A 92 -2.39 26.41 -15.69
C GLU A 92 -3.21 27.22 -16.68
N GLN A 93 -3.99 26.56 -17.54
CA GLN A 93 -4.87 27.23 -18.51
C GLN A 93 -6.14 27.83 -17.87
N GLY A 94 -6.46 27.45 -16.63
CA GLY A 94 -7.64 27.89 -15.88
C GLY A 94 -7.30 28.80 -14.70
N ALA A 95 -7.28 28.24 -13.50
CA ALA A 95 -7.16 28.99 -12.24
C ALA A 95 -5.85 29.81 -12.13
N LEU A 96 -4.80 29.38 -12.82
CA LEU A 96 -3.48 30.04 -12.82
C LEU A 96 -3.18 30.80 -14.11
N ALA A 97 -4.15 30.93 -15.03
CA ALA A 97 -3.93 31.53 -16.36
C ALA A 97 -3.42 32.98 -16.30
N ASN A 98 -3.81 33.72 -15.25
CA ASN A 98 -3.39 35.10 -14.99
C ASN A 98 -2.46 35.23 -13.78
N ALA A 99 -1.97 34.13 -13.21
CA ALA A 99 -1.09 34.15 -12.05
C ALA A 99 0.35 34.50 -12.46
N THR A 100 1.05 35.22 -11.58
CA THR A 100 2.50 35.49 -11.76
C THR A 100 3.30 34.20 -11.54
N GLU A 101 4.51 34.11 -12.12
CA GLU A 101 5.35 32.91 -11.98
C GLU A 101 5.66 32.54 -10.52
N SER A 102 5.85 33.53 -9.65
CA SER A 102 6.05 33.29 -8.21
C SER A 102 4.82 32.64 -7.55
N GLN A 103 3.60 32.98 -7.99
CA GLN A 103 2.37 32.41 -7.46
C GLN A 103 2.14 30.98 -7.98
N LYS A 104 2.53 30.70 -9.22
CA LYS A 104 2.50 29.33 -9.78
C LYS A 104 3.48 28.42 -9.04
N LEU A 105 4.70 28.90 -8.75
CA LEU A 105 5.71 28.17 -7.97
C LEU A 105 5.24 27.88 -6.54
N ILE A 106 4.59 28.84 -5.87
CA ILE A 106 4.01 28.62 -4.53
C ILE A 106 2.88 27.57 -4.59
N CYS A 107 1.99 27.63 -5.58
CA CYS A 107 0.97 26.59 -5.78
C CYS A 107 1.60 25.21 -6.01
N TYR A 108 2.67 25.14 -6.79
CA TYR A 108 3.40 23.92 -7.07
C TYR A 108 4.03 23.33 -5.80
N ASP A 109 4.66 24.15 -4.97
CA ASP A 109 5.26 23.73 -3.71
C ASP A 109 4.19 23.27 -2.71
N LEU A 110 3.05 23.96 -2.65
CA LEU A 110 1.92 23.56 -1.79
C LEU A 110 1.30 22.23 -2.21
N ILE A 111 1.18 21.97 -3.53
CA ILE A 111 0.67 20.70 -4.05
C ILE A 111 1.65 19.55 -3.78
N LYS A 112 2.95 19.80 -3.89
CA LYS A 112 3.97 18.83 -3.49
C LYS A 112 3.95 18.56 -1.99
N LEU A 113 3.81 19.59 -1.17
CA LEU A 113 3.68 19.47 0.28
C LEU A 113 2.42 18.67 0.68
N ALA A 114 1.35 18.76 -0.11
CA ALA A 114 0.14 17.98 0.11
C ALA A 114 0.28 16.50 -0.31
N GLY A 115 1.33 16.12 -1.04
CA GLY A 115 1.55 14.74 -1.51
C GLY A 115 1.06 14.46 -2.93
N GLY A 116 0.53 15.48 -3.63
CA GLY A 116 -0.05 15.34 -4.96
C GLY A 116 -1.23 16.28 -5.18
N VAL A 117 -1.67 16.43 -6.44
CA VAL A 117 -2.81 17.29 -6.81
C VAL A 117 -4.12 16.76 -6.19
N GLU A 118 -4.28 15.44 -6.11
CA GLU A 118 -5.45 14.79 -5.53
C GLU A 118 -5.52 15.03 -4.02
N GLU A 119 -4.40 14.91 -3.32
CA GLU A 119 -4.29 15.18 -1.89
C GLU A 119 -4.43 16.67 -1.58
N ALA A 120 -3.93 17.56 -2.45
CA ALA A 120 -4.16 19.00 -2.35
C ALA A 120 -5.65 19.35 -2.50
N PHE A 121 -6.34 18.71 -3.43
CA PHE A 121 -7.80 18.84 -3.60
C PHE A 121 -8.57 18.23 -2.41
N SER A 122 -8.16 17.06 -1.93
CA SER A 122 -8.76 16.43 -0.75
C SER A 122 -8.54 17.24 0.53
N ALA A 123 -7.41 17.96 0.64
CA ALA A 123 -7.12 18.86 1.74
C ALA A 123 -7.97 20.13 1.67
N ALA A 124 -8.24 20.65 0.47
CA ALA A 124 -9.04 21.85 0.25
C ALA A 124 -10.56 21.60 0.35
N PHE A 125 -11.04 20.43 -0.08
CA PHE A 125 -12.48 20.15 -0.27
C PHE A 125 -13.01 18.97 0.58
N GLY A 126 -12.15 18.28 1.35
CA GLY A 126 -12.56 17.23 2.27
C GLY A 126 -13.01 15.92 1.57
N PRO A 127 -13.75 15.03 2.26
CA PRO A 127 -14.09 13.68 1.77
C PRO A 127 -14.90 13.66 0.46
N GLN A 128 -15.58 14.75 0.12
CA GLN A 128 -16.32 14.91 -1.13
C GLN A 128 -15.39 15.07 -2.36
N ALA A 129 -14.09 15.33 -2.16
CA ALA A 129 -13.11 15.36 -3.25
C ALA A 129 -12.89 13.97 -3.86
N GLN A 130 -12.93 12.91 -3.05
CA GLN A 130 -12.80 11.53 -3.52
C GLN A 130 -14.06 11.06 -4.25
N GLU A 131 -15.24 11.48 -3.79
CA GLU A 131 -16.50 11.33 -4.54
C GLU A 131 -16.47 12.13 -5.85
N PHE A 132 -15.88 13.33 -5.87
CA PHE A 132 -15.73 14.13 -7.09
C PHE A 132 -14.84 13.46 -8.15
N PHE A 133 -13.69 12.89 -7.77
CA PHE A 133 -12.85 12.13 -8.71
C PHE A 133 -13.48 10.79 -9.09
N GLY A 134 -14.16 10.12 -8.15
CA GLY A 134 -14.94 8.91 -8.41
C GLY A 134 -16.09 9.14 -9.39
N ASP A 135 -16.85 10.22 -9.23
CA ASP A 135 -17.97 10.62 -10.08
C ASP A 135 -17.52 11.21 -11.41
N ALA A 136 -16.37 11.91 -11.45
CA ALA A 136 -15.76 12.37 -12.71
C ALA A 136 -15.23 11.19 -13.56
N LEU A 137 -14.79 10.11 -12.90
CA LEU A 137 -14.38 8.86 -13.54
C LEU A 137 -15.58 7.94 -13.89
N GLN A 138 -16.68 8.01 -13.13
CA GLN A 138 -17.89 7.18 -13.36
C GLN A 138 -19.00 7.86 -14.19
N SER A 139 -19.02 9.19 -14.33
CA SER A 139 -20.04 9.91 -15.10
C SER A 139 -19.42 10.93 -16.06
N SER A 140 -19.39 10.59 -17.35
CA SER A 140 -18.85 11.44 -18.43
C SER A 140 -19.75 12.63 -18.81
N THR A 141 -20.65 13.08 -17.93
CA THR A 141 -21.57 14.20 -18.21
C THR A 141 -21.48 15.33 -17.18
N PHE A 142 -20.28 15.70 -16.73
CA PHE A 142 -20.10 17.01 -16.11
C PHE A 142 -19.93 18.07 -17.21
N ARG A 143 -20.97 18.87 -17.50
CA ARG A 143 -20.88 19.96 -18.48
C ARG A 143 -19.91 21.02 -17.95
N ARG A 144 -18.84 21.29 -18.71
CA ARG A 144 -17.77 22.30 -18.51
C ARG A 144 -18.18 23.59 -17.79
N ARG A 145 -19.41 24.08 -18.00
CA ARG A 145 -19.95 25.31 -17.40
C ARG A 145 -20.27 25.18 -15.91
N GLU A 146 -20.64 23.99 -15.43
CA GLU A 146 -20.99 23.73 -14.03
C GLU A 146 -19.74 23.53 -13.16
N PHE A 147 -18.70 22.93 -13.74
CA PHE A 147 -17.33 22.87 -13.18
C PHE A 147 -16.77 24.29 -12.94
N LEU A 148 -16.87 25.17 -13.94
CA LEU A 148 -16.36 26.55 -13.83
C LEU A 148 -17.11 27.40 -12.78
N ILE A 149 -18.42 27.19 -12.61
CA ILE A 149 -19.22 27.92 -11.60
C ILE A 149 -18.88 27.46 -10.18
N LYS A 150 -18.66 26.15 -9.96
CA LYS A 150 -18.33 25.60 -8.63
C LYS A 150 -16.88 25.91 -8.20
N VAL A 151 -15.94 25.97 -9.14
CA VAL A 151 -14.56 26.43 -8.89
C VAL A 151 -14.52 27.92 -8.54
N ALA A 152 -15.35 28.76 -9.18
CA ALA A 152 -15.42 30.19 -8.87
C ALA A 152 -16.01 30.47 -7.47
N ALA A 153 -16.94 29.65 -6.98
CA ALA A 153 -17.51 29.78 -5.64
C ALA A 153 -16.51 29.39 -4.53
N ALA A 154 -15.57 28.49 -4.82
CA ALA A 154 -14.52 28.07 -3.88
C ALA A 154 -13.39 29.11 -3.71
N ALA A 155 -13.22 30.03 -4.64
CA ALA A 155 -12.17 31.05 -4.61
C ALA A 155 -12.47 32.24 -3.66
N ALA A 156 -13.62 32.26 -2.97
CA ALA A 156 -14.07 33.43 -2.21
C ALA A 156 -13.82 33.40 -0.68
N VAL A 157 -13.08 32.45 -0.11
CA VAL A 157 -12.82 32.42 1.36
C VAL A 157 -11.33 32.37 1.70
N VAL A 158 -10.53 33.23 1.06
CA VAL A 158 -9.23 33.63 1.63
C VAL A 158 -9.18 35.14 1.73
N THR A 159 -9.87 35.68 2.74
CA THR A 159 -9.58 37.03 3.25
C THR A 159 -8.66 36.90 4.46
N LEU A 160 -7.42 37.30 4.21
CA LEU A 160 -6.33 37.64 5.13
C LEU A 160 -6.81 38.14 6.50
N THR A 161 -6.30 37.54 7.57
CA THR A 161 -6.08 38.25 8.85
C THR A 161 -4.70 37.91 9.41
N GLY A 162 -3.82 38.92 9.34
CA GLY A 162 -2.50 38.93 9.98
C GLY A 162 -2.59 39.13 11.50
N CYS A 163 -1.52 38.71 12.18
CA CYS A 163 -1.33 38.64 13.63
C CYS A 163 -1.49 39.99 14.39
N PRO A 164 -1.51 40.00 15.74
CA PRO A 164 -0.24 39.96 16.49
C PRO A 164 -0.25 39.14 17.80
N SER A 165 0.98 38.89 18.24
CA SER A 165 1.50 38.10 19.36
C SER A 165 1.02 38.54 20.75
N ALA A 166 0.88 37.58 21.66
CA ALA A 166 0.82 37.81 23.11
C ALA A 166 2.22 37.57 23.75
N PRO A 167 2.55 38.23 24.88
CA PRO A 167 3.90 38.21 25.45
C PRO A 167 4.20 36.91 26.22
N PRO A 168 5.48 36.56 26.43
CA PRO A 168 5.86 35.37 27.19
C PRO A 168 5.66 35.57 28.69
N GLU A 169 4.94 34.65 29.34
CA GLU A 169 4.91 34.55 30.80
C GLU A 169 6.21 33.94 31.33
N THR A 170 6.82 34.64 32.28
CA THR A 170 7.98 34.22 33.08
C THR A 170 7.64 32.99 33.94
N PRO A 171 8.45 31.91 33.95
CA PRO A 171 8.27 30.86 34.94
C PRO A 171 8.91 31.24 36.27
N THR A 172 8.11 31.19 37.34
CA THR A 172 8.52 31.26 38.74
C THR A 172 9.34 30.03 39.12
N PRO A 173 10.41 30.16 39.94
CA PRO A 173 11.25 29.02 40.32
C PRO A 173 10.56 28.18 41.41
N GLN A 174 10.26 26.91 41.10
CA GLN A 174 9.93 25.92 42.12
C GLN A 174 11.15 25.07 42.48
N ALA A 175 11.26 24.83 43.78
CA ALA A 175 12.38 24.21 44.48
C ALA A 175 12.59 22.74 44.11
N GLY A 176 13.85 22.30 44.28
CA GLY A 176 14.41 21.09 43.71
C GLY A 176 13.75 19.78 44.10
N SER A 177 13.80 18.85 43.15
CA SER A 177 13.65 17.41 43.35
C SER A 177 14.93 16.71 42.87
N PRO A 178 15.26 15.53 43.39
CA PRO A 178 16.61 14.96 43.33
C PRO A 178 17.02 14.63 41.89
N ASN A 179 18.28 14.92 41.54
CA ASN A 179 18.91 14.54 40.28
C ASN A 179 18.81 13.02 40.04
N VAL A 180 17.83 12.62 39.24
CA VAL A 180 17.87 11.38 38.47
C VAL A 180 18.56 11.72 37.14
N PRO A 181 19.63 11.02 36.71
CA PRO A 181 20.27 11.29 35.43
C PRO A 181 19.25 11.18 34.29
N SER A 182 19.11 12.22 33.48
CA SER A 182 18.20 12.23 32.33
C SER A 182 18.69 11.26 31.25
N PRO A 183 17.84 10.34 30.74
CA PRO A 183 18.16 9.43 29.64
C PRO A 183 18.62 10.14 28.35
N ALA A 184 18.30 11.43 28.20
CA ALA A 184 18.61 12.24 27.02
C ALA A 184 20.09 12.67 26.92
N ALA A 185 20.91 12.50 27.96
CA ALA A 185 22.23 13.15 28.03
C ALA A 185 23.26 12.64 27.00
N ASN A 186 23.03 11.49 26.34
CA ASN A 186 23.98 10.84 25.43
C ASN A 186 23.40 10.46 24.05
N LEU A 187 22.23 10.97 23.67
CA LEU A 187 21.62 10.64 22.37
C LEU A 187 22.18 11.54 21.26
N GLU A 188 22.59 10.96 20.12
CA GLU A 188 23.09 11.72 18.97
C GLU A 188 21.98 12.52 18.29
N LYS A 189 20.76 11.95 18.27
CA LYS A 189 19.55 12.57 17.73
C LYS A 189 18.35 12.26 18.63
N THR A 190 17.57 13.28 18.96
CA THR A 190 16.40 13.15 19.85
C THR A 190 15.07 13.32 19.13
N SER A 191 15.04 14.00 17.97
CA SER A 191 13.84 14.15 17.14
C SER A 191 13.97 13.28 15.90
N LEU A 192 13.07 12.31 15.75
CA LEU A 192 13.14 11.28 14.72
C LEU A 192 11.92 11.30 13.81
N LYS A 193 12.11 10.94 12.54
CA LYS A 193 11.03 10.61 11.62
C LYS A 193 11.01 9.12 11.34
N VAL A 194 9.86 8.48 11.53
CA VAL A 194 9.70 7.04 11.32
C VAL A 194 8.61 6.78 10.28
N GLY A 195 8.99 6.11 9.19
CA GLY A 195 8.05 5.72 8.14
C GLY A 195 7.27 4.48 8.54
N PHE A 196 5.94 4.48 8.39
CA PHE A 196 5.12 3.30 8.62
C PHE A 196 3.98 3.14 7.61
N LEU A 197 3.56 1.90 7.40
CA LEU A 197 2.38 1.55 6.63
C LEU A 197 1.18 1.40 7.59
N PRO A 198 -0.01 1.95 7.29
CA PRO A 198 -1.13 1.95 8.22
C PRO A 198 -1.83 0.58 8.28
N ILE A 199 -1.17 -0.39 8.94
CA ILE A 199 -1.64 -1.74 9.23
C ILE A 199 -1.39 -2.10 10.70
N THR A 200 -2.04 -3.14 11.23
CA THR A 200 -1.92 -3.49 12.67
C THR A 200 -0.53 -3.96 13.06
N CYS A 201 0.30 -4.36 12.10
CA CYS A 201 1.70 -4.70 12.33
C CYS A 201 2.49 -3.53 12.95
N ALA A 202 2.14 -2.28 12.61
CA ALA A 202 2.80 -1.08 13.13
C ALA A 202 2.34 -0.68 14.55
N THR A 203 1.55 -1.51 15.26
CA THR A 203 1.05 -1.21 16.61
C THR A 203 2.16 -0.79 17.58
N PRO A 204 3.33 -1.47 17.65
CA PRO A 204 4.42 -1.05 18.54
C PRO A 204 4.96 0.35 18.21
N ILE A 205 5.08 0.70 16.92
CA ILE A 205 5.50 2.04 16.48
C ILE A 205 4.46 3.08 16.90
N ILE A 206 3.18 2.81 16.61
CA ILE A 206 2.08 3.75 16.79
C ILE A 206 1.82 4.02 18.28
N MET A 207 1.77 2.96 19.09
CA MET A 207 1.41 3.07 20.51
C MET A 207 2.54 3.62 21.39
N SER A 208 3.77 3.65 20.89
CA SER A 208 4.92 4.15 21.66
C SER A 208 4.84 5.65 22.01
N GLU A 209 4.20 6.49 21.19
CA GLU A 209 3.98 7.91 21.50
C GLU A 209 2.88 8.11 22.56
N PRO A 210 1.62 7.64 22.39
CA PRO A 210 0.56 7.87 23.37
C PRO A 210 0.82 7.20 24.73
N LEU A 211 1.63 6.14 24.77
CA LEU A 211 2.07 5.49 26.02
C LEU A 211 3.33 6.13 26.62
N GLY A 212 3.92 7.13 25.96
CA GLY A 212 5.10 7.85 26.43
C GLY A 212 6.40 7.04 26.37
N PHE A 213 6.45 5.93 25.64
CA PHE A 213 7.66 5.11 25.50
C PHE A 213 8.77 5.82 24.73
N TYR A 214 8.44 6.65 23.73
CA TYR A 214 9.47 7.49 23.09
C TYR A 214 10.07 8.49 24.08
N THR A 215 9.23 9.24 24.80
CA THR A 215 9.67 10.21 25.80
C THR A 215 10.45 9.57 26.96
N LYS A 216 10.04 8.36 27.41
CA LYS A 216 10.74 7.56 28.42
C LYS A 216 12.21 7.33 28.04
N HIS A 217 12.49 7.16 26.75
CA HIS A 217 13.84 6.95 26.22
C HIS A 217 14.47 8.23 25.63
N GLY A 218 13.92 9.41 25.93
CA GLY A 218 14.48 10.71 25.53
C GLY A 218 14.24 11.09 24.06
N LEU A 219 13.25 10.48 23.41
CA LEU A 219 12.95 10.66 21.99
C LEU A 219 11.62 11.40 21.79
N LYS A 220 11.58 12.17 20.71
CA LYS A 220 10.37 12.72 20.09
C LYS A 220 10.27 12.13 18.70
N VAL A 221 9.19 11.42 18.40
CA VAL A 221 9.04 10.71 17.12
C VAL A 221 7.86 11.26 16.32
N GLU A 222 8.14 11.67 15.08
CA GLU A 222 7.14 12.00 14.07
C GLU A 222 6.90 10.76 13.20
N LEU A 223 5.67 10.26 13.19
CA LEU A 223 5.29 9.14 12.35
C LEU A 223 4.84 9.63 10.97
N VAL A 224 5.47 9.10 9.92
CA VAL A 224 5.18 9.42 8.53
C VAL A 224 4.46 8.23 7.90
N LYS A 225 3.21 8.45 7.49
CA LYS A 225 2.43 7.43 6.78
C LYS A 225 2.96 7.26 5.36
N MET A 226 3.30 6.04 5.02
CA MET A 226 3.79 5.68 3.69
C MET A 226 2.65 5.07 2.86
N PRO A 227 2.60 5.31 1.54
CA PRO A 227 1.52 4.78 0.70
C PRO A 227 1.74 3.32 0.28
N SER A 228 2.99 2.84 0.26
CA SER A 228 3.32 1.49 -0.18
C SER A 228 4.68 1.02 0.36
N TRP A 229 4.93 -0.29 0.27
CA TRP A 229 6.24 -0.87 0.61
C TRP A 229 7.36 -0.44 -0.33
N ALA A 230 7.04 -0.16 -1.60
CA ALA A 230 7.98 0.41 -2.55
C ALA A 230 8.40 1.83 -2.10
N ALA A 231 7.44 2.66 -1.66
CA ALA A 231 7.74 3.98 -1.13
C ALA A 231 8.59 3.93 0.15
N ILE A 232 8.36 2.93 1.03
CA ILE A 232 9.24 2.68 2.19
C ILE A 232 10.67 2.38 1.74
N ARG A 233 10.85 1.44 0.79
CA ARG A 233 12.17 1.10 0.24
C ARG A 233 12.86 2.32 -0.35
N ASP A 234 12.16 3.06 -1.21
CA ASP A 234 12.73 4.18 -1.96
C ASP A 234 13.08 5.34 -1.02
N SER A 235 12.23 5.63 -0.04
CA SER A 235 12.50 6.61 1.01
C SER A 235 13.71 6.23 1.88
N ALA A 236 13.87 4.94 2.20
CA ALA A 236 15.03 4.44 2.94
C ALA A 236 16.33 4.59 2.16
N ILE A 237 16.33 4.27 0.85
CA ILE A 237 17.48 4.47 -0.04
C ILE A 237 17.83 5.95 -0.16
N ALA A 238 16.81 6.82 -0.25
CA ALA A 238 16.99 8.27 -0.30
C ALA A 238 17.46 8.87 1.04
N GLY A 239 17.30 8.14 2.15
CA GLY A 239 17.68 8.60 3.49
C GLY A 239 16.79 9.72 4.02
N GLU A 240 15.51 9.74 3.62
CA GLU A 240 14.57 10.81 4.00
C GLU A 240 14.12 10.73 5.46
N LEU A 241 14.06 9.51 6.02
CA LEU A 241 13.61 9.23 7.39
C LEU A 241 14.69 8.47 8.16
N ASP A 242 14.53 8.40 9.48
CA ASP A 242 15.54 7.84 10.39
C ASP A 242 15.41 6.32 10.55
N ALA A 243 14.16 5.81 10.58
CA ALA A 243 13.86 4.40 10.68
C ALA A 243 12.51 4.06 10.03
N TYR A 244 12.28 2.78 9.79
CA TYR A 244 11.22 2.30 8.93
C TYR A 244 10.57 1.02 9.47
N HIS A 245 9.24 0.99 9.40
CA HIS A 245 8.45 -0.22 9.35
C HIS A 245 8.77 -0.98 8.07
N MET A 246 9.24 -2.23 8.14
CA MET A 246 9.58 -3.02 6.95
C MET A 246 9.05 -4.45 7.06
N LEU A 247 8.71 -5.06 5.92
CA LEU A 247 8.45 -6.49 5.87
C LEU A 247 9.77 -7.23 6.17
N SER A 248 9.74 -8.29 6.99
CA SER A 248 10.97 -8.97 7.45
C SER A 248 11.96 -9.39 6.33
N PRO A 249 11.52 -9.77 5.11
CA PRO A 249 12.46 -10.05 4.02
C PRO A 249 13.06 -8.80 3.34
N MET A 250 12.50 -7.61 3.51
CA MET A 250 12.99 -6.38 2.86
C MET A 250 14.41 -5.99 3.30
N PRO A 251 14.77 -6.00 4.60
CA PRO A 251 16.15 -5.77 5.02
C PRO A 251 17.17 -6.69 4.33
N ILE A 252 16.80 -7.96 4.10
CA ILE A 252 17.64 -8.93 3.36
C ILE A 252 17.75 -8.55 1.89
N SER A 253 16.61 -8.32 1.22
CA SER A 253 16.62 -8.01 -0.21
C SER A 253 17.32 -6.68 -0.52
N MET A 254 17.12 -5.65 0.30
CA MET A 254 17.78 -4.36 0.15
C MET A 254 19.28 -4.46 0.39
N SER A 255 19.72 -5.11 1.47
CA SER A 255 21.16 -5.24 1.78
C SER A 255 21.92 -6.03 0.71
N LEU A 256 21.27 -7.01 0.09
CA LEU A 256 21.86 -7.82 -0.98
C LEU A 256 21.66 -7.24 -2.39
N GLY A 257 20.95 -6.12 -2.54
CA GLY A 257 20.65 -5.50 -3.83
C GLY A 257 19.78 -6.40 -4.72
N LEU A 258 18.74 -7.00 -4.17
CA LEU A 258 17.76 -7.80 -4.89
C LEU A 258 16.59 -6.90 -5.28
N GLY A 259 16.39 -6.70 -6.59
CA GLY A 259 15.36 -5.81 -7.13
C GLY A 259 15.59 -4.31 -6.88
N SER A 260 16.77 -3.92 -6.39
CA SER A 260 17.22 -2.52 -6.22
C SER A 260 18.75 -2.47 -6.06
N ALA A 261 19.33 -1.26 -5.98
CA ALA A 261 20.73 -1.12 -5.60
C ALA A 261 20.95 -1.63 -4.16
N ALA A 262 22.12 -2.22 -3.90
CA ALA A 262 22.46 -2.71 -2.57
C ALA A 262 22.49 -1.53 -1.58
N PHE A 263 21.68 -1.65 -0.52
CA PHE A 263 21.56 -0.64 0.52
C PHE A 263 21.48 -1.36 1.87
N PRO A 264 22.56 -1.33 2.68
CA PRO A 264 22.60 -2.04 3.95
C PRO A 264 21.57 -1.52 4.95
N ILE A 265 20.67 -2.42 5.36
CA ILE A 265 19.63 -2.21 6.36
C ILE A 265 19.82 -3.23 7.48
N LYS A 266 19.62 -2.81 8.74
CA LYS A 266 19.61 -3.71 9.90
C LYS A 266 18.31 -3.58 10.68
N LEU A 267 17.93 -4.66 11.34
CA LEU A 267 16.76 -4.71 12.22
C LEU A 267 17.15 -5.30 13.58
N ALA A 268 16.62 -4.70 14.65
CA ALA A 268 16.81 -5.17 16.02
C ALA A 268 15.49 -5.52 16.72
N SER A 269 14.34 -5.25 16.09
CA SER A 269 13.04 -5.64 16.62
C SER A 269 12.15 -6.20 15.51
N ILE A 270 11.55 -7.36 15.75
CA ILE A 270 10.34 -7.78 15.04
C ILE A 270 9.19 -6.95 15.62
N GLU A 271 8.26 -6.51 14.80
CA GLU A 271 7.12 -5.74 15.32
C GLU A 271 5.97 -6.67 15.66
N ASN A 272 5.74 -7.67 14.81
CA ASN A 272 4.70 -8.65 15.04
C ASN A 272 5.06 -10.03 14.48
N ILE A 273 4.49 -11.04 15.13
CA ILE A 273 4.41 -12.41 14.66
C ILE A 273 2.97 -12.74 14.28
N ASN A 274 2.77 -13.67 13.35
CA ASN A 274 1.45 -13.96 12.79
C ASN A 274 0.78 -12.70 12.21
N GLY A 275 -0.54 -12.52 12.36
CA GLY A 275 -1.26 -11.30 11.99
C GLY A 275 -1.51 -11.14 10.48
N GLN A 276 -1.53 -12.23 9.74
CA GLN A 276 -1.84 -12.26 8.31
C GLN A 276 -2.78 -13.44 8.01
N ALA A 277 -3.47 -13.39 6.90
CA ALA A 277 -4.32 -14.50 6.45
C ALA A 277 -4.50 -14.49 4.93
N ILE A 278 -4.87 -15.65 4.40
CA ILE A 278 -5.38 -15.79 3.04
C ILE A 278 -6.87 -15.45 3.09
N SER A 279 -7.27 -14.38 2.41
CA SER A 279 -8.67 -14.07 2.16
C SER A 279 -9.02 -14.39 0.71
N VAL A 280 -10.20 -14.96 0.49
CA VAL A 280 -10.71 -15.35 -0.82
C VAL A 280 -12.01 -14.59 -1.09
N ALA A 281 -12.20 -14.14 -2.32
CA ALA A 281 -13.40 -13.42 -2.73
C ALA A 281 -14.65 -14.29 -2.56
N ASN A 282 -15.78 -13.68 -2.17
CA ASN A 282 -17.02 -14.41 -1.86
C ASN A 282 -17.61 -15.19 -3.05
N GLN A 283 -17.25 -14.84 -4.28
CA GLN A 283 -17.64 -15.62 -5.48
C GLN A 283 -17.13 -17.07 -5.47
N HIS A 284 -16.11 -17.35 -4.65
CA HIS A 284 -15.48 -18.66 -4.47
C HIS A 284 -15.91 -19.37 -3.17
N LEU A 285 -16.86 -18.81 -2.42
CA LEU A 285 -17.34 -19.39 -1.17
C LEU A 285 -17.89 -20.80 -1.40
N GLY A 286 -17.42 -21.76 -0.59
CA GLY A 286 -17.77 -23.18 -0.70
C GLY A 286 -17.08 -23.94 -1.85
N LYS A 287 -16.32 -23.26 -2.71
CA LYS A 287 -15.58 -23.87 -3.84
C LYS A 287 -14.12 -24.14 -3.53
N VAL A 288 -13.52 -23.37 -2.62
CA VAL A 288 -12.10 -23.48 -2.23
C VAL A 288 -11.99 -24.15 -0.87
N LYS A 289 -11.24 -25.25 -0.78
CA LYS A 289 -11.05 -26.03 0.46
C LYS A 289 -9.59 -26.32 0.75
N GLU A 290 -8.79 -26.53 -0.29
CA GLU A 290 -7.40 -26.96 -0.19
C GLU A 290 -6.52 -26.20 -1.21
N PRO A 291 -5.19 -26.20 -1.07
CA PRO A 291 -4.35 -25.31 -1.90
C PRO A 291 -4.48 -25.56 -3.40
N LYS A 292 -4.78 -26.79 -3.85
CA LYS A 292 -4.94 -27.11 -5.28
C LYS A 292 -6.12 -26.39 -5.95
N ASP A 293 -7.11 -25.96 -5.16
CA ASP A 293 -8.30 -25.25 -5.66
C ASP A 293 -8.00 -23.82 -6.08
N PHE A 294 -6.81 -23.29 -5.74
CA PHE A 294 -6.35 -21.96 -6.14
C PHE A 294 -5.86 -21.91 -7.60
N LYS A 295 -5.85 -23.04 -8.33
CA LYS A 295 -5.37 -23.08 -9.71
C LYS A 295 -6.12 -22.07 -10.58
N GLY A 296 -5.37 -21.23 -11.28
CA GLY A 296 -5.87 -20.16 -12.15
C GLY A 296 -6.18 -18.85 -11.43
N PHE A 297 -6.02 -18.77 -10.10
CA PHE A 297 -6.40 -17.57 -9.36
C PHE A 297 -5.43 -16.40 -9.59
N SER A 298 -5.99 -15.19 -9.59
CA SER A 298 -5.26 -13.94 -9.37
C SER A 298 -5.16 -13.66 -7.87
N ILE A 299 -3.94 -13.66 -7.34
CA ILE A 299 -3.67 -13.58 -5.90
C ILE A 299 -2.79 -12.36 -5.56
N GLY A 300 -3.29 -11.50 -4.68
CA GLY A 300 -2.57 -10.32 -4.20
C GLY A 300 -1.59 -10.63 -3.05
N VAL A 301 -0.38 -10.08 -3.14
CA VAL A 301 0.60 -10.04 -2.05
C VAL A 301 1.12 -8.60 -1.90
N PRO A 302 1.61 -8.17 -0.73
CA PRO A 302 1.93 -6.76 -0.51
C PRO A 302 3.23 -6.32 -1.19
N PHE A 303 4.16 -7.26 -1.37
CA PHE A 303 5.46 -7.03 -1.99
C PHE A 303 6.10 -8.36 -2.41
N ALA A 304 7.00 -8.34 -3.39
CA ALA A 304 7.71 -9.55 -3.84
C ALA A 304 8.56 -10.16 -2.71
N PHE A 305 9.32 -9.31 -2.00
CA PHE A 305 10.13 -9.71 -0.84
C PHE A 305 9.30 -9.58 0.45
N SER A 306 8.36 -10.51 0.64
CA SER A 306 7.44 -10.49 1.78
C SER A 306 7.16 -11.88 2.32
N MET A 307 6.91 -11.98 3.63
CA MET A 307 6.47 -13.23 4.27
C MET A 307 5.16 -13.74 3.65
N HIS A 308 4.29 -12.83 3.26
CA HIS A 308 3.06 -13.10 2.52
C HIS A 308 3.31 -13.90 1.24
N ASN A 309 4.25 -13.45 0.40
CA ASN A 309 4.61 -14.17 -0.82
C ASN A 309 5.24 -15.53 -0.51
N LEU A 310 6.20 -15.58 0.44
CA LEU A 310 6.90 -16.83 0.77
C LEU A 310 5.96 -17.89 1.39
N LEU A 311 5.06 -17.49 2.30
CA LEU A 311 4.08 -18.38 2.92
C LEU A 311 2.99 -18.81 1.94
N LEU A 312 2.55 -17.91 1.04
CA LEU A 312 1.61 -18.26 -0.02
C LEU A 312 2.22 -19.32 -0.95
N ARG A 313 3.46 -19.13 -1.39
CA ARG A 313 4.17 -20.09 -2.23
C ARG A 313 4.34 -21.45 -1.54
N TYR A 314 4.70 -21.45 -0.26
CA TYR A 314 4.78 -22.67 0.55
C TYR A 314 3.43 -23.40 0.64
N TYR A 315 2.35 -22.65 0.88
CA TYR A 315 1.00 -23.20 0.92
C TYR A 315 0.55 -23.77 -0.44
N LEU A 316 0.73 -23.05 -1.54
CA LEU A 316 0.35 -23.49 -2.89
C LEU A 316 1.15 -24.74 -3.33
N ALA A 317 2.46 -24.76 -3.06
CA ALA A 317 3.32 -25.90 -3.38
C ALA A 317 2.86 -27.18 -2.65
N SER A 318 2.33 -27.07 -1.43
CA SER A 318 1.77 -28.23 -0.71
C SER A 318 0.55 -28.85 -1.39
N GLY A 319 -0.17 -28.09 -2.22
CA GLY A 319 -1.27 -28.57 -3.06
C GLY A 319 -0.82 -29.02 -4.44
N GLY A 320 0.48 -29.03 -4.73
CA GLY A 320 1.03 -29.37 -6.04
C GLY A 320 0.84 -28.28 -7.10
N LEU A 321 0.63 -27.02 -6.71
CA LEU A 321 0.57 -25.89 -7.64
C LEU A 321 1.91 -25.17 -7.73
N ASN A 322 2.38 -24.94 -8.95
CA ASN A 322 3.53 -24.09 -9.19
C ASN A 322 3.11 -22.62 -9.11
N PRO A 323 3.61 -21.84 -8.14
CA PRO A 323 3.16 -20.47 -7.90
C PRO A 323 3.48 -19.48 -9.03
N ASP A 324 4.39 -19.82 -9.94
CA ASP A 324 4.78 -18.99 -11.08
C ASP A 324 4.11 -19.42 -12.40
N LYS A 325 3.36 -20.54 -12.41
CA LYS A 325 2.71 -21.09 -13.61
C LYS A 325 1.22 -21.36 -13.45
N ASP A 326 0.82 -21.91 -12.31
CA ASP A 326 -0.55 -22.35 -12.06
C ASP A 326 -1.43 -21.24 -11.47
N VAL A 327 -0.86 -20.12 -11.00
CA VAL A 327 -1.58 -18.96 -10.46
C VAL A 327 -0.92 -17.66 -10.93
N GLN A 328 -1.58 -16.52 -10.71
CA GLN A 328 -1.03 -15.19 -10.97
C GLN A 328 -0.84 -14.43 -9.66
N ILE A 329 0.39 -14.42 -9.14
CA ILE A 329 0.74 -13.63 -7.95
C ILE A 329 1.09 -12.20 -8.38
N GLN A 330 0.36 -11.21 -7.86
CA GLN A 330 0.60 -9.81 -8.16
C GLN A 330 0.83 -8.96 -6.90
N VAL A 331 1.72 -7.98 -7.01
CA VAL A 331 2.04 -7.04 -5.94
C VAL A 331 0.96 -5.96 -5.87
N ILE A 332 0.34 -5.82 -4.69
CA ILE A 332 -0.73 -4.85 -4.45
C ILE A 332 -0.50 -4.16 -3.10
N PRO A 333 -0.41 -2.82 -3.06
CA PRO A 333 -0.43 -2.09 -1.80
C PRO A 333 -1.65 -2.47 -0.96
N PRO A 334 -1.50 -2.77 0.34
CA PRO A 334 -2.62 -3.15 1.20
C PRO A 334 -3.85 -2.21 1.13
N PRO A 335 -3.71 -0.87 1.00
CA PRO A 335 -4.86 0.04 0.81
C PRO A 335 -5.73 -0.29 -0.42
N ASP A 336 -5.13 -0.81 -1.50
CA ASP A 336 -5.81 -1.01 -2.79
C ASP A 336 -6.53 -2.36 -2.86
N ALA A 337 -6.17 -3.31 -1.99
CA ALA A 337 -6.58 -4.71 -2.11
C ALA A 337 -8.10 -4.90 -2.03
N ILE A 338 -8.78 -4.14 -1.15
CA ILE A 338 -10.24 -4.18 -0.99
C ILE A 338 -10.93 -3.74 -2.28
N ALA A 339 -10.49 -2.63 -2.89
CA ALA A 339 -11.06 -2.12 -4.13
C ALA A 339 -10.85 -3.10 -5.28
N LYS A 340 -9.64 -3.65 -5.43
CA LYS A 340 -9.33 -4.62 -6.49
C LYS A 340 -10.12 -5.93 -6.37
N MET A 341 -10.27 -6.47 -5.16
CA MET A 341 -11.12 -7.65 -4.94
C MET A 341 -12.60 -7.35 -5.22
N THR A 342 -13.10 -6.18 -4.81
CA THR A 342 -14.47 -5.75 -5.08
C THR A 342 -14.73 -5.62 -6.59
N ALA A 343 -13.74 -5.12 -7.34
CA ALA A 343 -13.81 -5.00 -8.80
C ALA A 343 -13.61 -6.33 -9.56
N GLY A 344 -13.46 -7.46 -8.87
CA GLY A 344 -13.25 -8.78 -9.49
C GLY A 344 -11.86 -8.96 -10.12
N GLN A 345 -10.89 -8.09 -9.81
CA GLN A 345 -9.52 -8.19 -10.31
C GLN A 345 -8.64 -9.16 -9.49
N LEU A 346 -9.16 -9.62 -8.34
CA LEU A 346 -8.50 -10.54 -7.43
C LEU A 346 -9.47 -11.63 -6.96
N ASP A 347 -9.01 -12.88 -7.06
CA ASP A 347 -9.72 -14.03 -6.50
C ASP A 347 -9.37 -14.24 -5.03
N ALA A 348 -8.14 -13.90 -4.64
CA ALA A 348 -7.66 -14.01 -3.28
C ALA A 348 -6.55 -12.98 -3.00
N PHE A 349 -6.20 -12.82 -1.73
CA PHE A 349 -4.95 -12.19 -1.33
C PHE A 349 -4.41 -12.81 -0.05
N LEU A 350 -3.09 -12.78 0.12
CA LEU A 350 -2.44 -12.99 1.41
C LEU A 350 -1.83 -11.65 1.84
N LEU A 351 -2.47 -10.99 2.81
CA LEU A 351 -2.13 -9.64 3.24
C LEU A 351 -2.09 -9.54 4.76
N PRO A 352 -1.47 -8.48 5.30
CA PRO A 352 -1.47 -8.26 6.74
C PRO A 352 -2.87 -7.82 7.19
N ASP A 353 -3.19 -8.16 8.42
CA ASP A 353 -4.27 -7.47 9.10
C ASP A 353 -3.93 -5.97 9.25
N ASN A 354 -4.92 -5.08 9.23
CA ASN A 354 -6.36 -5.31 9.29
C ASN A 354 -7.05 -5.52 7.93
N VAL A 355 -6.31 -5.56 6.82
CA VAL A 355 -6.92 -5.62 5.46
C VAL A 355 -7.74 -6.89 5.27
N VAL A 356 -7.26 -8.02 5.80
CA VAL A 356 -8.01 -9.28 5.76
C VAL A 356 -9.31 -9.18 6.55
N GLN A 357 -9.29 -8.70 7.80
CA GLN A 357 -10.55 -8.54 8.52
C GLN A 357 -11.49 -7.51 7.89
N ARG A 358 -10.94 -6.51 7.18
CA ARG A 358 -11.72 -5.51 6.45
C ARG A 358 -12.48 -6.13 5.28
N SER A 359 -11.93 -7.14 4.58
CA SER A 359 -12.65 -7.81 3.48
C SER A 359 -13.86 -8.60 3.99
N VAL A 360 -13.73 -9.24 5.15
CA VAL A 360 -14.86 -9.91 5.81
C VAL A 360 -15.90 -8.90 6.27
N PHE A 361 -15.47 -7.84 6.95
CA PHE A 361 -16.37 -6.80 7.46
C PHE A 361 -17.19 -6.14 6.31
N ASN A 362 -16.55 -5.92 5.16
CA ASN A 362 -17.20 -5.37 3.98
C ASN A 362 -18.00 -6.41 3.17
N LYS A 363 -18.01 -7.69 3.59
CA LYS A 363 -18.68 -8.80 2.91
C LYS A 363 -18.23 -9.01 1.45
N ILE A 364 -16.96 -8.74 1.17
CA ILE A 364 -16.36 -8.95 -0.16
C ILE A 364 -15.59 -10.28 -0.26
N GLY A 365 -15.16 -10.81 0.88
CA GLY A 365 -14.42 -12.07 0.96
C GLY A 365 -14.57 -12.74 2.31
N PHE A 366 -13.99 -13.94 2.40
CA PHE A 366 -13.92 -14.75 3.61
C PHE A 366 -12.46 -15.10 3.92
N ILE A 367 -12.18 -15.45 5.17
CA ILE A 367 -10.88 -15.94 5.62
C ILE A 367 -10.81 -17.43 5.32
N HIS A 368 -9.90 -17.80 4.43
CA HIS A 368 -9.64 -19.20 4.07
C HIS A 368 -8.68 -19.86 5.07
N LEU A 369 -7.59 -19.16 5.44
CA LEU A 369 -6.55 -19.70 6.32
C LEU A 369 -5.80 -18.59 7.03
N LEU A 370 -5.61 -18.70 8.35
CA LEU A 370 -4.68 -17.84 9.07
C LEU A 370 -3.24 -18.33 8.84
N THR A 371 -2.31 -17.40 8.64
CA THR A 371 -0.89 -17.75 8.44
C THR A 371 -0.23 -18.40 9.65
N LYS A 372 -0.74 -18.16 10.87
CA LYS A 372 -0.31 -18.90 12.08
C LYS A 372 -0.53 -20.40 11.97
N ASP A 373 -1.48 -20.83 11.13
CA ASP A 373 -1.76 -22.25 10.91
C ASP A 373 -0.82 -22.85 9.85
N ILE A 374 -0.06 -22.01 9.13
CA ILE A 374 1.03 -22.40 8.22
C ILE A 374 2.36 -22.47 8.99
N TRP A 375 2.66 -21.44 9.78
CA TRP A 375 3.85 -21.38 10.63
C TRP A 375 3.53 -20.57 11.89
N ALA A 376 3.31 -21.25 13.01
CA ALA A 376 2.98 -20.57 14.26
C ALA A 376 4.16 -19.73 14.76
N GLY A 377 3.91 -18.43 14.97
CA GLY A 377 4.92 -17.48 15.44
C GLY A 377 5.90 -17.02 14.36
N HIS A 378 5.54 -17.15 13.08
CA HIS A 378 6.35 -16.63 11.98
C HIS A 378 6.52 -15.11 12.08
N PRO A 379 7.66 -14.55 11.66
CA PRO A 379 7.85 -13.10 11.62
C PRO A 379 6.96 -12.49 10.54
N CYS A 380 6.54 -11.24 10.73
CA CYS A 380 5.79 -10.48 9.72
C CYS A 380 6.56 -9.20 9.38
N CYS A 381 6.41 -8.15 10.18
CA CYS A 381 7.11 -6.89 10.01
C CYS A 381 8.22 -6.71 11.05
N ALA A 382 9.18 -5.85 10.73
CA ALA A 382 10.36 -5.55 11.52
C ALA A 382 10.62 -4.05 11.51
N PHE A 383 11.16 -3.56 12.63
CA PHE A 383 11.62 -2.20 12.77
C PHE A 383 13.09 -2.11 12.34
N ALA A 384 13.36 -1.35 11.28
CA ALA A 384 14.64 -1.34 10.60
C ALA A 384 15.18 0.07 10.37
N ALA A 385 16.51 0.19 10.28
CA ALA A 385 17.19 1.44 9.93
C ALA A 385 18.40 1.15 9.03
N SER A 386 18.84 2.16 8.29
CA SER A 386 20.04 2.01 7.46
C SER A 386 21.29 1.85 8.32
N GLU A 387 22.23 1.01 7.88
CA GLU A 387 23.50 0.83 8.59
C GLU A 387 24.24 2.17 8.76
N LYS A 388 24.25 3.00 7.70
CA LYS A 388 24.82 4.34 7.74
C LYS A 388 24.24 5.19 8.88
N TRP A 389 22.92 5.17 9.05
CA TRP A 389 22.26 5.94 10.11
C TRP A 389 22.55 5.35 11.50
N ILE A 390 22.55 4.03 11.63
CA ILE A 390 22.89 3.33 12.88
C ILE A 390 24.32 3.66 13.32
N THR A 391 25.27 3.65 12.39
CA THR A 391 26.67 4.01 12.68
C THR A 391 26.81 5.46 13.15
N ALA A 392 26.01 6.37 12.59
CA ALA A 392 26.02 7.79 12.97
C ALA A 392 25.25 8.07 14.28
N ASN A 393 24.27 7.24 14.65
CA ASN A 393 23.38 7.48 15.79
C ASN A 393 23.19 6.20 16.66
N PRO A 394 24.28 5.58 17.15
CA PRO A 394 24.18 4.29 17.83
C PRO A 394 23.37 4.35 19.13
N ASN A 395 23.52 5.39 19.97
CA ASN A 395 22.75 5.50 21.20
C ASN A 395 21.27 5.78 20.93
N THR A 396 20.98 6.65 19.96
CA THR A 396 19.62 6.90 19.49
C THR A 396 18.97 5.63 18.93
N TYR A 397 19.68 4.82 18.13
CA TYR A 397 19.15 3.57 17.60
C TYR A 397 18.78 2.58 18.71
N ARG A 398 19.60 2.50 19.76
CA ARG A 398 19.29 1.70 20.95
C ARG A 398 18.06 2.24 21.67
N ALA A 399 17.97 3.55 21.88
CA ALA A 399 16.86 4.19 22.56
C ALA A 399 15.53 3.96 21.84
N ILE A 400 15.49 4.09 20.51
CA ILE A 400 14.24 3.88 19.76
C ILE A 400 13.82 2.40 19.78
N ASN A 401 14.77 1.46 19.66
CA ASN A 401 14.41 0.03 19.76
C ASN A 401 13.89 -0.33 21.16
N LYS A 402 14.38 0.30 22.24
CA LYS A 402 13.78 0.11 23.57
C LYS A 402 12.33 0.58 23.62
N ALA A 403 12.02 1.72 23.00
CA ALA A 403 10.65 2.19 22.90
C ALA A 403 9.76 1.20 22.14
N ILE A 404 10.25 0.65 21.02
CA ILE A 404 9.56 -0.39 20.25
C ILE A 404 9.36 -1.67 21.07
N ILE A 405 10.36 -2.12 21.83
CA ILE A 405 10.26 -3.30 22.71
C ILE A 405 9.23 -3.08 23.83
N ASP A 406 9.22 -1.90 24.45
CA ASP A 406 8.19 -1.52 25.43
C ASP A 406 6.79 -1.54 24.78
N GLY A 407 6.66 -0.94 23.58
CA GLY A 407 5.43 -0.92 22.79
C GLY A 407 4.92 -2.30 22.42
N ALA A 408 5.82 -3.20 21.99
CA ALA A 408 5.50 -4.58 21.67
C ALA A 408 5.05 -5.34 22.92
N GLY A 409 5.75 -5.18 24.05
CA GLY A 409 5.37 -5.79 25.32
C GLY A 409 3.97 -5.37 25.77
N TYR A 410 3.65 -4.08 25.66
CA TYR A 410 2.31 -3.55 25.98
C TYR A 410 1.23 -4.13 25.06
N ALA A 411 1.49 -4.20 23.75
CA ALA A 411 0.55 -4.73 22.76
C ALA A 411 0.36 -6.25 22.86
N ASN A 412 1.37 -6.96 23.36
CA ASN A 412 1.31 -8.41 23.50
C ASN A 412 0.37 -8.84 24.64
N ASP A 413 0.22 -8.04 25.70
CA ASP A 413 -0.73 -8.30 26.79
C ASP A 413 -2.18 -8.21 26.27
N ALA A 414 -2.89 -9.34 26.34
CA ALA A 414 -4.27 -9.47 25.90
C ALA A 414 -5.22 -8.43 26.53
N LYS A 415 -4.95 -7.98 27.76
CA LYS A 415 -5.78 -6.99 28.48
C LYS A 415 -5.79 -5.62 27.81
N ASN A 416 -4.71 -5.28 27.11
CA ASN A 416 -4.53 -3.97 26.49
C ASN A 416 -5.07 -3.93 25.05
N ARG A 417 -5.41 -5.08 24.46
CA ARG A 417 -5.70 -5.16 23.03
C ARG A 417 -6.97 -4.44 22.61
N GLU A 418 -7.98 -4.37 23.48
CA GLU A 418 -9.22 -3.63 23.19
C GLU A 418 -9.00 -2.11 23.19
N GLU A 419 -8.29 -1.58 24.17
CA GLU A 419 -7.98 -0.14 24.23
C GLU A 419 -7.04 0.28 23.10
N ILE A 420 -6.08 -0.57 22.71
CA ILE A 420 -5.21 -0.33 21.57
C ILE A 420 -6.03 -0.25 20.29
N ALA A 421 -6.98 -1.18 20.08
CA ALA A 421 -7.85 -1.16 18.91
C ALA A 421 -8.60 0.17 18.76
N LYS A 422 -9.13 0.68 19.88
CA LYS A 422 -9.80 1.98 19.94
C LYS A 422 -8.84 3.14 19.67
N ALA A 423 -7.64 3.11 20.26
CA ALA A 423 -6.65 4.19 20.14
C ALA A 423 -6.15 4.35 18.70
N ILE A 424 -5.91 3.25 17.98
CA ILE A 424 -5.31 3.28 16.63
C ILE A 424 -6.33 3.36 15.49
N ALA A 425 -7.64 3.33 15.79
CA ALA A 425 -8.71 3.39 14.79
C ALA A 425 -8.79 4.72 14.03
N GLY A 426 -8.47 5.83 14.71
CA GLY A 426 -8.68 7.18 14.21
C GLY A 426 -7.85 7.55 12.98
N LYS A 427 -8.25 8.65 12.33
CA LYS A 427 -7.61 9.20 11.12
C LYS A 427 -6.12 9.47 11.28
N ASN A 428 -5.65 9.77 12.49
CA ASN A 428 -4.23 10.04 12.76
C ASN A 428 -3.36 8.79 12.60
N TYR A 429 -3.96 7.60 12.69
CA TYR A 429 -3.26 6.31 12.62
C TYR A 429 -3.80 5.47 11.46
N LEU A 430 -4.58 4.41 11.74
CA LEU A 430 -4.95 3.45 10.72
C LEU A 430 -6.14 3.90 9.85
N ASN A 431 -7.00 4.79 10.37
CA ASN A 431 -8.25 5.18 9.71
C ASN A 431 -9.12 3.95 9.34
N GLN A 432 -9.37 3.09 10.33
CA GLN A 432 -10.11 1.83 10.16
C GLN A 432 -11.23 1.71 11.20
N PRO A 433 -12.33 1.00 10.90
CA PRO A 433 -13.38 0.79 11.90
C PRO A 433 -12.82 0.05 13.11
N GLU A 434 -13.13 0.56 14.30
CA GLU A 434 -12.74 -0.07 15.57
C GLU A 434 -13.13 -1.56 15.65
N PRO A 435 -14.31 -2.02 15.21
CA PRO A 435 -14.65 -3.45 15.24
C PRO A 435 -13.69 -4.33 14.43
N VAL A 436 -13.15 -3.83 13.32
CA VAL A 436 -12.18 -4.55 12.49
C VAL A 436 -10.87 -4.73 13.26
N LEU A 437 -10.39 -3.65 13.89
CA LEU A 437 -9.16 -3.67 14.66
C LEU A 437 -9.29 -4.51 15.93
N LYS A 438 -10.42 -4.38 16.63
CA LYS A 438 -10.73 -5.19 17.82
C LYS A 438 -10.75 -6.68 17.47
N ALA A 439 -11.38 -7.04 16.36
CA ALA A 439 -11.44 -8.42 15.91
C ALA A 439 -10.06 -9.03 15.63
N VAL A 440 -9.18 -8.25 15.00
CA VAL A 440 -7.78 -8.66 14.75
C VAL A 440 -7.00 -8.80 16.06
N LEU A 441 -6.97 -7.74 16.86
CA LEU A 441 -6.08 -7.67 18.02
C LEU A 441 -6.54 -8.65 19.10
N THR A 442 -7.84 -8.76 19.39
CA THR A 442 -8.33 -9.70 20.40
C THR A 442 -8.37 -11.15 19.92
N GLY A 443 -8.32 -11.38 18.60
CA GLY A 443 -8.51 -12.70 18.02
C GLY A 443 -9.96 -13.18 18.00
N LYS A 444 -10.93 -12.32 18.33
CA LYS A 444 -12.37 -12.63 18.28
C LYS A 444 -13.00 -12.05 17.02
N PHE A 445 -13.25 -12.87 16.00
CA PHE A 445 -13.60 -12.37 14.67
C PHE A 445 -14.57 -13.27 13.93
N GLU A 446 -15.27 -12.68 12.96
CA GLU A 446 -16.01 -13.44 11.95
C GLU A 446 -15.07 -13.82 10.81
N ASP A 447 -15.20 -15.05 10.30
CA ASP A 447 -14.40 -15.55 9.17
C ASP A 447 -15.04 -15.30 7.80
N GLY A 448 -16.26 -14.76 7.75
CA GLY A 448 -17.00 -14.54 6.51
C GLY A 448 -17.66 -15.80 5.93
N GLN A 449 -17.54 -16.95 6.60
CA GLN A 449 -18.19 -18.22 6.25
C GLN A 449 -19.37 -18.55 7.18
N GLY A 450 -19.75 -17.60 8.04
CA GLY A 450 -20.81 -17.76 9.05
C GLY A 450 -20.31 -18.23 10.41
N ASN A 451 -19.00 -18.34 10.61
CA ASN A 451 -18.43 -18.70 11.91
C ASN A 451 -17.89 -17.48 12.64
N THR A 452 -17.99 -17.53 13.98
CA THR A 452 -17.27 -16.65 14.88
C THR A 452 -16.16 -17.45 15.56
N LEU A 453 -14.93 -16.99 15.41
CA LEU A 453 -13.73 -17.65 15.91
C LEU A 453 -13.13 -16.87 17.09
N ASP A 454 -12.49 -17.60 17.99
CA ASP A 454 -11.74 -17.07 19.14
C ASP A 454 -10.32 -17.64 19.09
N VAL A 455 -9.41 -16.88 18.50
CA VAL A 455 -8.00 -17.25 18.28
C VAL A 455 -7.11 -16.17 18.89
N PRO A 456 -6.89 -16.18 20.21
CA PRO A 456 -6.18 -15.10 20.91
C PRO A 456 -4.75 -14.85 20.40
N ASP A 457 -4.13 -15.86 19.80
CA ASP A 457 -2.80 -15.80 19.20
C ASP A 457 -2.82 -15.54 17.66
N ARG A 458 -3.94 -15.06 17.10
CA ARG A 458 -4.06 -14.63 15.70
C ARG A 458 -2.95 -13.66 15.31
N VAL A 459 -2.63 -12.73 16.20
CA VAL A 459 -1.49 -11.81 16.11
C VAL A 459 -0.77 -11.79 17.46
N GLY A 460 0.55 -11.71 17.43
CA GLY A 460 1.41 -11.51 18.59
C GLY A 460 2.44 -10.41 18.36
N PHE A 461 2.95 -9.83 19.43
CA PHE A 461 3.94 -8.75 19.40
C PHE A 461 5.18 -9.19 20.18
N ASP A 462 5.93 -10.13 19.60
CA ASP A 462 7.21 -10.62 20.14
C ASP A 462 8.36 -9.95 19.38
N PRO A 463 9.14 -9.07 20.03
CA PRO A 463 10.15 -8.29 19.33
C PRO A 463 11.44 -9.05 19.02
N TYR A 464 11.61 -10.28 19.48
CA TYR A 464 12.88 -10.98 19.35
C TYR A 464 13.19 -11.40 17.89
N PRO A 465 14.26 -10.88 17.26
CA PRO A 465 14.57 -11.17 15.87
C PRO A 465 15.41 -12.43 15.76
N TRP A 466 14.77 -13.60 15.82
CA TRP A 466 15.45 -14.89 15.67
C TRP A 466 16.26 -14.98 14.37
N LYS A 467 17.51 -15.44 14.44
CA LYS A 467 18.36 -15.67 13.25
C LYS A 467 17.82 -16.81 12.38
N SER A 468 17.09 -17.76 12.96
CA SER A 468 16.38 -18.81 12.22
C SER A 468 15.35 -18.24 11.24
N PHE A 469 14.73 -17.10 11.56
CA PHE A 469 13.84 -16.39 10.63
C PHE A 469 14.57 -15.95 9.36
N ALA A 470 15.70 -15.26 9.53
CA ALA A 470 16.51 -14.78 8.41
C ALA A 470 16.95 -15.93 7.50
N LYS A 471 17.37 -17.05 8.10
CA LYS A 471 17.80 -18.24 7.38
C LYS A 471 16.67 -18.92 6.62
N TRP A 472 15.48 -19.07 7.23
CA TRP A 472 14.32 -19.62 6.53
C TRP A 472 13.92 -18.72 5.36
N ILE A 473 13.78 -17.41 5.60
CA ILE A 473 13.41 -16.42 4.57
C ILE A 473 14.38 -16.50 3.39
N SER A 474 15.67 -16.45 3.66
CA SER A 474 16.72 -16.52 2.65
C SER A 474 16.68 -17.82 1.88
N SER A 475 16.45 -18.96 2.55
CA SER A 475 16.33 -20.27 1.88
C SER A 475 15.14 -20.30 0.90
N GLN A 476 14.00 -19.73 1.28
CA GLN A 476 12.83 -19.66 0.42
C GLN A 476 13.01 -18.66 -0.72
N MET A 477 13.78 -17.59 -0.52
CA MET A 477 14.15 -16.68 -1.59
C MET A 477 15.05 -17.37 -2.64
N VAL A 478 15.96 -18.26 -2.22
CA VAL A 478 16.72 -19.09 -3.19
C VAL A 478 15.80 -20.07 -3.91
N ARG A 479 14.96 -20.79 -3.16
CA ARG A 479 14.05 -21.81 -3.72
C ARG A 479 13.19 -21.24 -4.85
N TRP A 480 12.68 -20.02 -4.67
CA TRP A 480 11.79 -19.36 -5.62
C TRP A 480 12.50 -18.36 -6.55
N GLU A 481 13.82 -18.49 -6.70
CA GLU A 481 14.64 -17.68 -7.62
C GLU A 481 14.54 -16.16 -7.38
N LEU A 482 14.10 -15.75 -6.20
CA LEU A 482 14.10 -14.34 -5.75
C LEU A 482 15.50 -13.90 -5.30
N MET A 483 16.38 -14.85 -5.01
CA MET A 483 17.78 -14.63 -4.68
C MET A 483 18.66 -15.64 -5.44
N PRO A 484 19.69 -15.19 -6.19
CA PRO A 484 20.67 -16.09 -6.78
C PRO A 484 21.39 -16.90 -5.71
N LYS A 485 21.68 -18.17 -5.99
CA LYS A 485 22.33 -19.09 -5.03
C LYS A 485 23.71 -18.58 -4.60
N GLU A 486 24.40 -17.83 -5.44
CA GLU A 486 25.73 -17.27 -5.18
C GLU A 486 25.71 -16.20 -4.07
N LYS A 487 24.54 -15.59 -3.81
CA LYS A 487 24.35 -14.63 -2.72
C LYS A 487 23.86 -15.27 -1.42
N ALA A 488 23.64 -16.59 -1.40
CA ALA A 488 22.98 -17.31 -0.32
C ALA A 488 23.91 -17.68 0.86
N ASP A 489 24.65 -16.72 1.40
CA ASP A 489 25.36 -16.92 2.67
C ASP A 489 24.37 -16.75 3.84
N TYR A 490 23.64 -17.81 4.15
CA TYR A 490 22.59 -17.79 5.17
C TYR A 490 23.09 -17.35 6.55
N LYS A 491 24.33 -17.70 6.91
CA LYS A 491 24.92 -17.32 8.20
C LYS A 491 25.24 -15.83 8.21
N ALA A 492 25.96 -15.34 7.20
CA ALA A 492 26.32 -13.93 7.13
C ALA A 492 25.08 -13.02 7.02
N ILE A 493 24.05 -13.44 6.27
CA ILE A 493 22.78 -12.71 6.18
C ILE A 493 22.14 -12.59 7.57
N ALA A 494 22.04 -13.70 8.31
CA ALA A 494 21.44 -13.70 9.64
C ALA A 494 22.25 -12.88 10.65
N GLU A 495 23.58 -12.98 10.64
CA GLU A 495 24.44 -12.27 11.59
C GLU A 495 24.53 -10.76 11.31
N ASN A 496 24.54 -10.35 10.03
CA ASN A 496 24.74 -8.95 9.67
C ASN A 496 23.46 -8.11 9.73
N ILE A 497 22.30 -8.71 9.44
CA ILE A 497 21.04 -7.99 9.27
C ILE A 497 20.16 -8.09 10.51
N TYR A 498 20.07 -9.27 11.15
CA TYR A 498 19.24 -9.51 12.33
C TYR A 498 20.08 -9.34 13.58
N GLN A 499 19.97 -8.18 14.22
CA GLN A 499 20.77 -7.80 15.39
C GLN A 499 20.22 -8.42 16.69
N THR A 500 20.13 -9.75 16.72
CA THR A 500 19.56 -10.54 17.82
C THR A 500 20.28 -10.33 19.15
N GLU A 501 21.61 -10.22 19.12
CA GLU A 501 22.41 -9.95 20.31
C GLU A 501 22.04 -8.59 20.92
N LEU A 502 21.93 -7.55 20.08
CA LEU A 502 21.51 -6.22 20.50
C LEU A 502 20.08 -6.27 21.06
N ALA A 503 19.15 -6.94 20.39
CA ALA A 503 17.78 -7.09 20.87
C ALA A 503 17.73 -7.74 22.27
N SER A 504 18.54 -8.77 22.50
CA SER A 504 18.67 -9.42 23.82
C SER A 504 19.24 -8.49 24.88
N GLU A 505 20.25 -7.70 24.54
CA GLU A 505 20.84 -6.70 25.43
C GLU A 505 19.81 -5.62 25.83
N LEU A 506 19.10 -5.05 24.84
CA LEU A 506 18.07 -4.04 25.08
C LEU A 506 16.91 -4.57 25.93
N ALA A 507 16.45 -5.79 25.67
CA ALA A 507 15.39 -6.43 26.47
C ALA A 507 15.83 -6.63 27.93
N LYS A 508 17.08 -7.03 28.18
CA LYS A 508 17.63 -7.15 29.55
C LYS A 508 17.73 -5.81 30.25
N GLU A 509 18.15 -4.75 29.54
CA GLU A 509 18.19 -3.38 30.08
C GLU A 509 16.80 -2.87 30.47
N LEU A 510 15.74 -3.36 29.82
CA LEU A 510 14.34 -3.09 30.16
C LEU A 510 13.80 -4.00 31.28
N GLY A 511 14.61 -4.89 31.84
CA GLY A 511 14.19 -5.85 32.87
C GLY A 511 13.41 -7.05 32.34
N GLN A 512 13.40 -7.29 31.03
CA GLN A 512 12.78 -8.46 30.42
C GLN A 512 13.74 -9.66 30.41
N THR A 513 13.19 -10.86 30.21
CA THR A 513 13.97 -12.11 30.10
C THR A 513 13.91 -12.62 28.65
N PRO A 514 14.77 -12.12 27.74
CA PRO A 514 14.77 -12.59 26.36
C PRO A 514 15.30 -14.04 26.27
N PRO A 515 15.00 -14.75 25.17
CA PRO A 515 15.61 -16.04 24.87
C PRO A 515 17.14 -16.02 24.96
N THR A 516 17.71 -17.13 25.44
CA THR A 516 19.17 -17.35 25.46
C THR A 516 19.73 -17.85 24.13
N ALA A 517 18.90 -18.55 23.36
CA ALA A 517 19.22 -19.02 22.03
C ALA A 517 18.89 -17.94 20.98
N THR A 518 19.75 -17.78 19.98
CA THR A 518 19.55 -16.86 18.85
C THR A 518 18.84 -17.54 17.68
N GLU A 519 18.79 -18.86 17.68
CA GLU A 519 18.20 -19.71 16.64
C GLU A 519 17.38 -20.83 17.29
N ARG A 520 16.37 -21.31 16.56
CA ARG A 520 15.58 -22.47 16.94
C ARG A 520 15.13 -23.22 15.69
N ILE A 521 14.75 -24.49 15.87
CA ILE A 521 14.06 -25.24 14.83
C ILE A 521 12.69 -24.61 14.65
N GLU A 522 12.39 -24.18 13.42
CA GLU A 522 11.09 -23.61 13.08
C GLU A 522 10.17 -24.75 12.65
N LYS A 523 9.02 -24.88 13.33
CA LYS A 523 8.01 -25.89 13.00
C LYS A 523 6.96 -25.27 12.10
N LEU A 524 6.88 -25.73 10.87
CA LEU A 524 5.88 -25.34 9.89
C LEU A 524 4.81 -26.44 9.79
N LYS A 525 3.74 -26.15 9.05
CA LYS A 525 2.58 -27.05 8.91
C LYS A 525 2.94 -28.40 8.28
N PHE A 526 3.83 -28.41 7.30
CA PHE A 526 4.12 -29.60 6.49
C PHE A 526 5.51 -30.18 6.71
N ASP A 527 6.42 -29.42 7.34
CA ASP A 527 7.80 -29.80 7.57
C ASP A 527 8.41 -29.03 8.76
N SER A 528 9.69 -29.26 9.05
CA SER A 528 10.43 -28.52 10.07
C SER A 528 11.74 -28.02 9.49
N PHE A 529 12.07 -26.76 9.77
CA PHE A 529 13.27 -26.11 9.28
C PHE A 529 14.35 -26.10 10.37
N ASP A 530 15.45 -26.79 10.09
CA ASP A 530 16.68 -26.71 10.88
C ASP A 530 17.56 -25.57 10.33
N PRO A 531 17.77 -24.47 11.09
CA PRO A 531 18.61 -23.34 10.65
C PRO A 531 20.08 -23.71 10.44
N ALA A 532 20.53 -24.89 10.86
CA ALA A 532 21.86 -25.39 10.54
C ALA A 532 21.95 -26.00 9.13
N LYS A 533 20.83 -26.32 8.47
CA LYS A 533 20.79 -27.03 7.18
C LYS A 533 19.83 -26.42 6.15
N PRO A 534 19.94 -25.12 5.78
CA PRO A 534 18.99 -24.51 4.85
C PRO A 534 19.00 -25.12 3.44
N GLU A 535 20.16 -25.56 2.95
CA GLU A 535 20.28 -26.17 1.62
C GLU A 535 19.61 -27.55 1.54
N ALA A 536 19.81 -28.38 2.56
CA ALA A 536 19.15 -29.69 2.62
C ALA A 536 17.63 -29.53 2.68
N TYR A 537 17.14 -28.51 3.40
CA TYR A 537 15.71 -28.20 3.49
C TYR A 537 15.12 -27.86 2.12
N ILE A 538 15.75 -26.97 1.33
CA ILE A 538 15.22 -26.64 -0.01
C ILE A 538 15.26 -27.85 -0.95
N GLU A 539 16.29 -28.69 -0.89
CA GLU A 539 16.38 -29.89 -1.71
C GLU A 539 15.29 -30.91 -1.37
N GLU A 540 14.99 -31.07 -0.07
CA GLU A 540 13.90 -31.93 0.39
C GLU A 540 12.54 -31.40 -0.07
N GLN A 541 12.32 -30.09 0.03
CA GLN A 541 11.09 -29.47 -0.45
C GLN A 541 10.90 -29.62 -1.97
N ILE A 542 11.95 -29.41 -2.77
CA ILE A 542 11.89 -29.60 -4.23
C ILE A 542 11.56 -31.06 -4.56
N LYS A 543 12.15 -32.03 -3.84
CA LYS A 543 11.84 -33.46 -4.02
C LYS A 543 10.40 -33.79 -3.62
N GLN A 544 9.94 -33.25 -2.49
CA GLN A 544 8.62 -33.52 -1.93
C GLN A 544 7.50 -32.93 -2.79
N PHE A 545 7.61 -31.65 -3.16
CA PHE A 545 6.56 -30.94 -3.89
C PHE A 545 6.72 -31.01 -5.41
N LYS A 546 7.89 -31.45 -5.91
CA LYS A 546 8.23 -31.58 -7.34
C LYS A 546 8.09 -30.26 -8.12
N ILE A 547 8.26 -29.14 -7.42
CA ILE A 547 8.04 -27.77 -7.89
C ILE A 547 9.16 -26.88 -7.39
#